data_AF-H1AD81-F1
#
_entry.id   AF-H1AD81-F1
#
_cell.length_a   1.000
_cell.length_b   1.000
_cell.length_c   1.000
_cell.angle_alpha   90.00
_cell.angle_beta   90.00
_cell.angle_gamma   90.00
#
_symmetry.space_group_name_H-M   'P 1'
#
loop_
_entity.id
_entity.type
_entity.pdbx_description
1 polymer ?
#
loop_
_entity_poly.entity_id
_entity_poly.type
_entity_poly.pdbx_seq_one_letter_code
_entity_poly.pdbx_strand_id
1 'polypeptide(L)'
;MSTSRPSQSSSNSGRSRRSARAMALATVDAKLHATFEESGSSFDYSSSVRISGTADGVNQPRHDKVTTAYLHHMQKGKMIQPFGCLLALDEKTCKVIAYSENAPEMLTMVSHAVPSVGDHPALGIGTDIKTLFTAPSASALQKALGFAEVLLLNPVLIHCKTSGKPFYAIIHRVTGSMIIDFEPVKPYEVPMTAAGALQSYKLAAKAITRLQSLPSGSMERLCDTMVQEVFVRTNLF
;
A
#
# COMPACT_ATOMS: atom_id res chain seq x y z
N MET A 1 -40.34 42.32 -6.09
CA MET A 1 -39.31 41.62 -6.88
C MET A 1 -38.00 41.72 -6.13
N SER A 2 -37.55 40.61 -5.53
CA SER A 2 -36.23 40.54 -4.89
C SER A 2 -35.63 39.19 -5.24
N THR A 3 -34.62 39.22 -6.11
CA THR A 3 -33.93 38.08 -6.71
C THR A 3 -33.01 37.39 -5.69
N SER A 4 -33.19 36.08 -5.55
CA SER A 4 -32.32 35.15 -4.82
C SER A 4 -30.93 35.04 -5.46
N ARG A 5 -29.86 35.23 -4.69
CA ARG A 5 -28.49 34.84 -5.06
C ARG A 5 -28.29 33.33 -4.82
N PRO A 6 -27.71 32.55 -5.74
CA PRO A 6 -27.35 31.17 -5.48
C PRO A 6 -26.04 31.10 -4.68
N SER A 7 -26.04 30.29 -3.63
CA SER A 7 -24.87 29.88 -2.85
C SER A 7 -23.97 28.98 -3.69
N GLN A 8 -22.73 29.41 -3.93
CA GLN A 8 -21.71 28.61 -4.61
C GLN A 8 -21.15 27.53 -3.66
N SER A 9 -21.24 26.29 -4.09
CA SER A 9 -20.69 25.10 -3.42
C SER A 9 -19.16 25.05 -3.54
N SER A 10 -18.44 25.18 -2.43
CA SER A 10 -16.98 25.22 -2.35
C SER A 10 -16.33 23.91 -1.84
N SER A 11 -16.87 22.74 -2.16
CA SER A 11 -16.38 21.45 -1.63
C SER A 11 -15.48 20.63 -2.59
N ASN A 12 -15.27 21.06 -3.84
CA ASN A 12 -14.59 20.25 -4.86
C ASN A 12 -13.10 20.58 -5.12
N SER A 13 -12.56 21.67 -4.56
CA SER A 13 -11.21 22.15 -4.92
C SER A 13 -10.07 21.29 -4.36
N GLY A 14 -10.26 20.66 -3.18
CA GLY A 14 -9.25 19.83 -2.53
C GLY A 14 -8.98 18.51 -3.25
N ARG A 15 -10.02 17.80 -3.70
CA ARG A 15 -9.89 16.55 -4.49
C ARG A 15 -9.27 16.80 -5.85
N SER A 16 -9.67 17.89 -6.53
CA SER A 16 -9.11 18.27 -7.83
C SER A 16 -7.62 18.60 -7.75
N ARG A 17 -7.18 19.38 -6.75
CA ARG A 17 -5.75 19.67 -6.55
C ARG A 17 -4.92 18.41 -6.21
N ARG A 18 -5.47 17.49 -5.41
CA ARG A 18 -4.80 16.22 -5.08
C ARG A 18 -4.65 15.33 -6.32
N SER A 19 -5.67 15.29 -7.17
CA SER A 19 -5.65 14.57 -8.46
C SER A 19 -4.64 15.17 -9.44
N ALA A 20 -4.57 16.51 -9.55
CA ALA A 20 -3.62 17.19 -10.43
C ALA A 20 -2.16 16.93 -10.03
N ARG A 21 -1.84 16.95 -8.72
CA ARG A 21 -0.50 16.60 -8.23
C ARG A 21 -0.14 15.14 -8.49
N ALA A 22 -1.08 14.21 -8.28
CA ALA A 22 -0.86 12.80 -8.55
C ALA A 22 -0.56 12.56 -10.04
N MET A 23 -1.29 13.23 -10.93
CA MET A 23 -1.04 13.15 -12.39
C MET A 23 0.31 13.73 -12.79
N ALA A 24 0.71 14.86 -12.20
CA ALA A 24 2.01 15.46 -12.45
C ALA A 24 3.16 14.52 -12.03
N LEU A 25 3.06 13.91 -10.85
CA LEU A 25 4.05 12.95 -10.37
C LEU A 25 4.13 11.71 -11.26
N ALA A 26 2.98 11.13 -11.61
CA ALA A 26 2.91 9.98 -12.51
C ALA A 26 3.50 10.27 -13.90
N THR A 27 3.41 11.52 -14.38
CA THR A 27 4.01 11.92 -15.65
C THR A 27 5.53 11.91 -15.56
N VAL A 28 6.10 12.41 -14.46
CA VAL A 28 7.54 12.40 -14.21
C VAL A 28 8.03 10.96 -14.05
N ASP A 29 7.35 10.15 -13.24
CA ASP A 29 7.70 8.75 -13.00
C ASP A 29 7.63 7.92 -14.28
N ALA A 30 6.62 8.13 -15.13
CA ALA A 30 6.50 7.43 -16.40
C ALA A 30 7.67 7.72 -17.34
N LYS A 31 8.16 8.97 -17.37
CA LYS A 31 9.33 9.35 -18.17
C LYS A 31 10.60 8.72 -17.60
N LEU A 32 10.76 8.75 -16.28
CA LEU A 32 11.89 8.15 -15.60
C LEU A 32 11.94 6.62 -15.80
N HIS A 33 10.78 5.97 -15.76
CA HIS A 33 10.68 4.54 -16.02
C HIS A 33 11.01 4.21 -17.48
N ALA A 34 10.50 4.99 -18.44
CA ALA A 34 10.84 4.80 -19.85
C ALA A 34 12.35 4.94 -20.11
N THR A 35 12.99 5.98 -19.55
CA THR A 35 14.45 6.17 -19.70
C THR A 35 15.25 5.07 -18.99
N PHE A 36 14.75 4.55 -17.86
CA PHE A 36 15.37 3.41 -17.18
C PHE A 36 15.32 2.14 -18.04
N GLU A 37 14.16 1.78 -18.57
CA GLU A 37 13.99 0.60 -19.44
C GLU A 37 14.86 0.69 -20.71
N GLU A 38 15.02 1.90 -21.27
CA GLU A 38 15.91 2.15 -22.43
C GLU A 38 17.40 2.08 -22.07
N SER A 39 17.77 2.38 -20.83
CA SER A 39 19.18 2.49 -20.40
C SER A 39 19.90 1.16 -20.23
N GLY A 40 19.17 0.05 -20.18
CA GLY A 40 19.72 -1.31 -20.10
C GLY A 40 20.55 -1.54 -18.83
N SER A 41 21.88 -1.42 -18.93
CA SER A 41 22.82 -1.82 -17.87
C SER A 41 23.33 -0.69 -16.98
N SER A 42 23.07 0.58 -17.30
CA SER A 42 23.53 1.72 -16.49
C SER A 42 22.55 2.88 -16.55
N PHE A 43 22.12 3.33 -15.37
CA PHE A 43 21.15 4.41 -15.25
C PHE A 43 21.59 5.46 -14.23
N ASP A 44 21.77 6.71 -14.67
CA ASP A 44 22.10 7.83 -13.79
C ASP A 44 20.83 8.62 -13.40
N TYR A 45 20.30 8.31 -12.21
CA TYR A 45 19.16 9.01 -11.63
C TYR A 45 19.40 10.53 -11.46
N SER A 46 20.65 10.94 -11.21
CA SER A 46 20.97 12.35 -10.93
C SER A 46 20.79 13.25 -12.15
N SER A 47 21.03 12.70 -13.35
CA SER A 47 20.82 13.39 -14.63
C SER A 47 19.33 13.64 -14.92
N SER A 48 18.45 12.72 -14.50
CA SER A 48 17.01 12.76 -14.78
C SER A 48 16.27 13.76 -13.90
N VAL A 49 16.75 14.03 -12.67
CA VAL A 49 16.13 14.98 -11.73
C VAL A 49 16.41 16.45 -12.12
N ARG A 50 17.56 16.74 -12.74
CA ARG A 50 17.96 18.10 -13.14
C ARG A 50 17.06 18.71 -14.22
N ILE A 51 16.41 17.89 -15.03
CA ILE A 51 15.56 18.34 -16.14
C ILE A 51 14.26 19.02 -15.63
N SER A 52 13.82 18.74 -14.40
CA SER A 52 12.65 19.40 -13.80
C SER A 52 12.89 20.86 -13.36
N GLY A 53 14.14 21.36 -13.39
CA GLY A 53 14.49 22.71 -12.94
C GLY A 53 14.37 23.81 -13.99
N THR A 54 14.19 23.48 -15.27
CA THR A 54 13.98 24.47 -16.33
C THR A 54 12.49 24.59 -16.61
N ALA A 55 11.87 25.60 -16.00
CA ALA A 55 10.52 26.03 -16.33
C ALA A 55 10.53 26.71 -17.70
N ASP A 56 10.66 25.94 -18.78
CA ASP A 56 10.21 26.40 -20.10
C ASP A 56 8.69 26.26 -20.15
N GLY A 57 8.04 27.42 -20.09
CA GLY A 57 6.59 27.60 -19.95
C GLY A 57 5.75 27.21 -21.17
N VAL A 58 6.13 26.18 -21.92
CA VAL A 58 5.35 25.69 -23.07
C VAL A 58 5.36 24.17 -23.08
N ASN A 59 4.63 23.54 -22.16
CA ASN A 59 3.90 22.30 -22.41
C ASN A 59 3.01 22.01 -21.20
N GLN A 60 1.77 22.50 -21.27
CA GLN A 60 0.64 22.00 -20.50
C GLN A 60 0.66 20.46 -20.57
N PRO A 61 0.40 19.70 -19.47
CA PRO A 61 0.50 18.25 -19.47
C PRO A 61 -0.63 17.67 -20.34
N ARG A 62 -0.43 17.67 -21.65
CA ARG A 62 -1.25 16.96 -22.61
C ARG A 62 -0.97 15.49 -22.33
N HIS A 63 -2.05 14.76 -22.04
CA HIS A 63 -2.08 13.31 -21.90
C HIS A 63 -1.04 12.62 -22.78
N ASP A 64 0.07 12.23 -22.17
CA ASP A 64 1.12 11.49 -22.83
C ASP A 64 0.71 10.01 -22.86
N LYS A 65 0.85 9.37 -24.03
CA LYS A 65 0.58 7.94 -24.19
C LYS A 65 1.47 7.12 -23.24
N VAL A 66 2.70 7.59 -23.00
CA VAL A 66 3.66 6.98 -22.08
C VAL A 66 3.12 7.00 -20.64
N THR A 67 2.65 8.14 -20.16
CA THR A 67 2.06 8.26 -18.81
C THR A 67 0.81 7.41 -18.66
N THR A 68 -0.03 7.34 -19.69
CA THR A 68 -1.26 6.54 -19.65
C THR A 68 -0.95 5.05 -19.62
N ALA A 69 0.00 4.58 -20.44
CA ALA A 69 0.43 3.19 -20.44
C ALA A 69 1.09 2.79 -19.10
N TYR A 70 1.97 3.64 -18.58
CA TYR A 70 2.61 3.47 -17.28
C TYR A 70 1.59 3.40 -16.14
N LEU A 71 0.66 4.36 -16.08
CA LEU A 71 -0.39 4.36 -15.06
C LEU A 71 -1.30 3.14 -15.17
N HIS A 72 -1.67 2.75 -16.40
CA HIS A 72 -2.46 1.55 -16.61
C HIS A 72 -1.72 0.30 -16.11
N HIS A 73 -0.43 0.18 -16.41
CA HIS A 73 0.39 -0.93 -15.94
C HIS A 73 0.56 -0.90 -14.42
N MET A 74 0.85 0.24 -13.81
CA MET A 74 0.96 0.33 -12.34
C MET A 74 -0.35 0.01 -11.63
N GLN A 75 -1.48 0.52 -12.12
CA GLN A 75 -2.78 0.33 -11.48
C GLN A 75 -3.35 -1.08 -11.70
N LYS A 76 -2.94 -1.76 -12.78
CA LYS A 76 -3.46 -3.07 -13.18
C LYS A 76 -2.37 -4.10 -13.47
N GLY A 77 -1.21 -3.93 -12.86
CA GLY A 77 -0.01 -4.73 -13.14
C GLY A 77 -0.17 -6.20 -12.82
N LYS A 78 -1.15 -6.56 -11.97
CA LYS A 78 -1.50 -7.93 -11.55
C LYS A 78 -0.32 -8.76 -11.00
N MET A 79 0.83 -8.13 -10.78
CA MET A 79 2.00 -8.71 -10.16
C MET A 79 2.11 -8.17 -8.74
N ILE A 80 2.52 -9.03 -7.82
CA ILE A 80 2.86 -8.66 -6.44
C ILE A 80 4.28 -9.12 -6.12
N GLN A 81 4.87 -8.57 -5.08
CA GLN A 81 6.15 -9.05 -4.58
C GLN A 81 5.96 -10.36 -3.82
N PRO A 82 6.90 -11.32 -3.90
CA PRO A 82 6.71 -12.68 -3.39
C PRO A 82 6.90 -12.82 -1.87
N PHE A 83 7.29 -11.76 -1.16
CA PHE A 83 7.53 -11.82 0.30
C PHE A 83 6.22 -11.98 1.09
N GLY A 84 5.09 -11.57 0.50
CA GLY A 84 3.75 -11.66 1.05
C GLY A 84 2.78 -12.29 0.06
N CYS A 85 1.50 -12.31 0.40
CA CYS A 85 0.43 -12.71 -0.52
C CYS A 85 -0.74 -11.74 -0.44
N LEU A 86 -1.64 -11.80 -1.43
CA LEU A 86 -2.76 -10.88 -1.55
C LEU A 86 -4.07 -11.66 -1.66
N LEU A 87 -5.11 -11.19 -0.94
CA LEU A 87 -6.50 -11.56 -1.18
C LEU A 87 -7.34 -10.33 -1.51
N ALA A 88 -8.25 -10.47 -2.47
CA ALA A 88 -9.35 -9.54 -2.67
C ALA A 88 -10.64 -10.21 -2.21
N LEU A 89 -11.39 -9.52 -1.36
CA LEU A 89 -12.67 -9.99 -0.83
C LEU A 89 -13.82 -9.12 -1.35
N ASP A 90 -14.94 -9.76 -1.62
CA ASP A 90 -16.21 -9.06 -1.83
C ASP A 90 -16.69 -8.46 -0.51
N GLU A 91 -17.02 -7.17 -0.53
CA GLU A 91 -17.37 -6.41 0.67
C GLU A 91 -18.67 -6.88 1.33
N LYS A 92 -19.60 -7.46 0.56
CA LYS A 92 -20.92 -7.87 1.06
C LYS A 92 -20.92 -9.28 1.63
N THR A 93 -20.19 -10.17 0.97
CA THR A 93 -20.20 -11.61 1.27
C THR A 93 -18.99 -12.07 2.07
N CYS A 94 -17.94 -11.24 2.18
CA CYS A 94 -16.64 -11.60 2.76
C CYS A 94 -15.98 -12.81 2.09
N LYS A 95 -16.31 -13.08 0.83
CA LYS A 95 -15.77 -14.20 0.06
C LYS A 95 -14.63 -13.75 -0.84
N VAL A 96 -13.69 -14.64 -1.08
CA VAL A 96 -12.55 -14.40 -1.98
C VAL A 96 -13.04 -14.20 -3.42
N ILE A 97 -12.65 -13.08 -4.04
CA ILE A 97 -12.93 -12.75 -5.45
C ILE A 97 -11.65 -12.71 -6.31
N ALA A 98 -10.50 -12.59 -5.68
CA ALA A 98 -9.20 -12.82 -6.30
C ALA A 98 -8.17 -13.17 -5.21
N TYR A 99 -7.11 -13.86 -5.59
CA TYR A 99 -5.98 -14.18 -4.71
C TYR A 99 -4.71 -14.28 -5.54
N SER A 100 -3.55 -14.01 -4.93
CA SER A 100 -2.25 -14.22 -5.57
C SER A 100 -1.91 -15.71 -5.65
N GLU A 101 -1.13 -16.10 -6.66
CA GLU A 101 -0.81 -17.51 -6.92
C GLU A 101 -0.13 -18.22 -5.73
N ASN A 102 0.66 -17.50 -4.94
CA ASN A 102 1.34 -18.01 -3.75
C ASN A 102 0.45 -18.07 -2.48
N ALA A 103 -0.76 -17.48 -2.50
CA ALA A 103 -1.62 -17.40 -1.31
C ALA A 103 -2.02 -18.78 -0.72
N PRO A 104 -2.36 -19.81 -1.53
CA PRO A 104 -2.70 -21.12 -0.97
C PRO A 104 -1.54 -21.73 -0.18
N GLU A 105 -0.31 -21.64 -0.70
CA GLU A 105 0.89 -22.15 -0.02
C GLU A 105 1.18 -21.38 1.27
N MET A 106 1.01 -20.06 1.26
CA MET A 106 1.33 -19.21 2.42
C MET A 106 0.28 -19.32 3.53
N LEU A 107 -1.01 -19.34 3.17
CA LEU A 107 -2.12 -19.23 4.13
C LEU A 107 -2.71 -20.57 4.57
N THR A 108 -2.44 -21.65 3.82
CA THR A 108 -2.99 -22.98 4.11
C THR A 108 -1.88 -24.02 4.32
N MET A 109 -2.24 -25.24 4.70
CA MET A 109 -1.28 -26.34 4.72
C MET A 109 -1.35 -27.07 3.37
N VAL A 110 -0.19 -27.25 2.74
CA VAL A 110 -0.08 -28.18 1.60
C VAL A 110 -0.18 -29.59 2.17
N SER A 111 -1.29 -30.29 1.94
CA SER A 111 -1.38 -31.71 2.27
C SER A 111 -0.37 -32.46 1.40
N HIS A 112 0.73 -32.93 1.99
CA HIS A 112 1.67 -33.86 1.33
C HIS A 112 1.11 -35.30 1.23
N ALA A 113 -0.16 -35.51 1.58
CA ALA A 113 -0.86 -36.77 1.39
C ALA A 113 -1.31 -36.91 -0.08
N VAL A 114 -1.40 -38.15 -0.56
CA VAL A 114 -1.92 -38.48 -1.90
C VAL A 114 -3.28 -37.80 -2.08
N PRO A 115 -3.51 -36.98 -3.14
CA PRO A 115 -4.78 -36.30 -3.34
C PRO A 115 -5.90 -37.33 -3.43
N SER A 116 -6.86 -37.28 -2.50
CA SER A 116 -8.05 -38.10 -2.60
C SER A 116 -9.03 -37.44 -3.58
N VAL A 117 -9.80 -38.25 -4.31
CA VAL A 117 -10.81 -37.76 -5.26
C VAL A 117 -11.89 -37.01 -4.46
N GLY A 118 -11.76 -35.69 -4.36
CA GLY A 118 -12.65 -34.83 -3.57
C GLY A 118 -11.97 -33.71 -2.78
N ASP A 119 -10.63 -33.67 -2.72
CA ASP A 119 -9.90 -32.56 -2.07
C ASP A 119 -10.12 -31.25 -2.86
N HIS A 120 -10.99 -30.40 -2.34
CA HIS A 120 -11.15 -29.04 -2.84
C HIS A 120 -9.91 -28.22 -2.44
N PRO A 121 -9.41 -27.31 -3.30
CA PRO A 121 -8.30 -26.45 -2.91
C PRO A 121 -8.68 -25.67 -1.66
N ALA A 122 -7.81 -25.67 -0.65
CA ALA A 122 -8.06 -25.02 0.63
C ALA A 122 -8.38 -23.50 0.51
N LEU A 123 -7.98 -22.89 -0.62
CA LEU A 123 -8.25 -21.52 -1.00
C LEU A 123 -8.63 -21.44 -2.50
N GLY A 124 -9.75 -20.79 -2.80
CA GLY A 124 -10.21 -20.52 -4.17
C GLY A 124 -11.21 -19.37 -4.22
N ILE A 125 -11.73 -19.07 -5.42
CA ILE A 125 -12.79 -18.07 -5.58
C ILE A 125 -14.06 -18.54 -4.88
N GLY A 126 -14.68 -17.66 -4.10
CA GLY A 126 -15.86 -17.95 -3.29
C GLY A 126 -15.55 -18.54 -1.91
N THR A 127 -14.29 -18.83 -1.59
CA THR A 127 -13.89 -19.29 -0.25
C THR A 127 -14.23 -18.24 0.81
N ASP A 128 -14.80 -18.69 1.93
CA ASP A 128 -15.09 -17.84 3.09
C ASP A 128 -13.82 -17.72 3.97
N ILE A 129 -13.45 -16.50 4.35
CA ILE A 129 -12.27 -16.24 5.20
C ILE A 129 -12.28 -16.98 6.54
N LYS A 130 -13.45 -17.40 7.05
CA LYS A 130 -13.59 -18.21 8.28
C LYS A 130 -13.01 -19.61 8.16
N THR A 131 -12.80 -20.11 6.94
CA THR A 131 -12.11 -21.38 6.70
C THR A 131 -10.60 -21.20 6.75
N LEU A 132 -10.10 -20.01 6.43
CA LEU A 132 -8.67 -19.69 6.31
C LEU A 132 -8.05 -19.23 7.63
N PHE A 133 -8.79 -18.45 8.43
CA PHE A 133 -8.25 -17.79 9.62
C PHE A 133 -8.95 -18.23 10.90
N THR A 134 -8.29 -18.03 12.04
CA THR A 134 -8.89 -18.29 13.36
C THR A 134 -10.13 -17.41 13.58
N ALA A 135 -11.05 -17.86 14.43
CA ALA A 135 -12.30 -17.12 14.67
C ALA A 135 -12.09 -15.65 15.09
N PRO A 136 -11.12 -15.30 15.98
CA PRO A 136 -10.83 -13.91 16.30
C PRO A 136 -10.32 -13.12 15.08
N SER A 137 -9.46 -13.71 14.26
CA SER A 137 -8.89 -13.08 13.06
C SER A 137 -9.98 -12.81 12.02
N ALA A 138 -10.84 -13.79 11.74
CA ALA A 138 -11.96 -13.63 10.81
C ALA A 138 -12.95 -12.57 11.32
N SER A 139 -13.23 -12.52 12.62
CA SER A 139 -14.06 -11.47 13.23
C SER A 139 -13.43 -10.09 13.08
N ALA A 140 -12.11 -9.95 13.25
CA ALA A 140 -11.41 -8.68 13.08
C ALA A 140 -11.49 -8.18 11.63
N LEU A 141 -11.26 -9.06 10.65
CA LEU A 141 -11.39 -8.73 9.23
C LEU A 141 -12.84 -8.36 8.86
N GLN A 142 -13.83 -9.08 9.41
CA GLN A 142 -15.23 -8.75 9.17
C GLN A 142 -15.63 -7.43 9.82
N LYS A 143 -15.10 -7.10 11.00
CA LYS A 143 -15.29 -5.79 11.63
C LYS A 143 -14.67 -4.68 10.78
N ALA A 144 -13.49 -4.90 10.18
CA ALA A 144 -12.82 -3.93 9.33
C ALA A 144 -13.69 -3.48 8.14
N LEU A 145 -14.56 -4.36 7.60
CA LEU A 145 -15.55 -4.01 6.58
C LEU A 145 -16.57 -2.96 7.07
N GLY A 146 -16.85 -2.87 8.37
CA GLY A 146 -17.77 -1.87 8.92
C GLY A 146 -17.21 -0.46 9.01
N PHE A 147 -15.89 -0.27 8.86
CA PHE A 147 -15.25 1.04 9.05
C PHE A 147 -15.21 1.84 7.75
N ALA A 148 -15.56 3.12 7.81
CA ALA A 148 -15.45 4.03 6.66
C ALA A 148 -13.97 4.26 6.25
N GLU A 149 -13.07 4.31 7.23
CA GLU A 149 -11.64 4.53 7.04
C GLU A 149 -10.82 3.37 7.61
N VAL A 150 -10.68 2.31 6.81
CA VAL A 150 -10.03 1.05 7.24
C VAL A 150 -8.53 1.22 7.54
N LEU A 151 -7.92 2.30 7.06
CA LEU A 151 -6.49 2.59 7.22
C LEU A 151 -6.08 2.78 8.70
N LEU A 152 -6.99 3.21 9.56
CA LEU A 152 -6.74 3.40 10.99
C LEU A 152 -6.56 2.07 11.75
N LEU A 153 -6.98 0.96 11.14
CA LEU A 153 -6.88 -0.38 11.74
C LEU A 153 -5.62 -1.12 11.28
N ASN A 154 -4.87 -0.57 10.32
CA ASN A 154 -3.70 -1.24 9.78
C ASN A 154 -2.47 -1.07 10.70
N PRO A 155 -1.66 -2.12 10.85
CA PRO A 155 -1.89 -3.50 10.41
C PRO A 155 -2.78 -4.29 11.39
N VAL A 156 -3.53 -5.28 10.90
CA VAL A 156 -4.29 -6.23 11.73
C VAL A 156 -3.51 -7.53 11.87
N LEU A 157 -3.17 -7.95 13.09
CA LEU A 157 -2.54 -9.25 13.33
C LEU A 157 -3.57 -10.38 13.16
N ILE A 158 -3.32 -11.30 12.23
CA ILE A 158 -4.18 -12.44 11.94
C ILE A 158 -3.40 -13.76 12.05
N HIS A 159 -4.10 -14.84 12.33
CA HIS A 159 -3.52 -16.19 12.40
C HIS A 159 -4.27 -17.13 11.47
N CYS A 160 -3.51 -17.90 10.68
CA CYS A 160 -4.05 -18.95 9.83
C CYS A 160 -4.63 -20.08 10.68
N LYS A 161 -5.81 -20.58 10.31
CA LYS A 161 -6.56 -21.58 11.08
C LYS A 161 -5.84 -22.93 11.11
N THR A 162 -5.31 -23.35 9.96
CA THR A 162 -4.74 -24.68 9.79
C THR A 162 -3.27 -24.73 10.21
N SER A 163 -2.48 -23.74 9.81
CA SER A 163 -1.02 -23.70 10.07
C SER A 163 -0.64 -22.94 11.34
N GLY A 164 -1.53 -22.11 11.89
CA GLY A 164 -1.23 -21.22 13.01
C GLY A 164 -0.30 -20.05 12.67
N LYS A 165 0.18 -19.95 11.42
CA LYS A 165 1.14 -18.92 11.01
C LYS A 165 0.54 -17.51 11.18
N PRO A 166 1.28 -16.57 11.81
CA PRO A 166 0.84 -15.21 12.00
C PRO A 166 1.20 -14.33 10.80
N PHE A 167 0.33 -13.40 10.46
CA PHE A 167 0.53 -12.40 9.40
C PHE A 167 0.04 -11.03 9.86
N TYR A 168 0.69 -9.97 9.38
CA TYR A 168 0.07 -8.65 9.34
C TYR A 168 -0.81 -8.57 8.10
N ALA A 169 -2.09 -8.26 8.31
CA ALA A 169 -3.02 -7.91 7.25
C ALA A 169 -3.08 -6.39 7.10
N ILE A 170 -2.67 -5.89 5.94
CA ILE A 170 -2.79 -4.49 5.54
C ILE A 170 -3.98 -4.37 4.60
N ILE A 171 -4.99 -3.64 5.03
CA ILE A 171 -6.31 -3.60 4.40
C ILE A 171 -6.48 -2.31 3.61
N HIS A 172 -6.91 -2.42 2.36
CA HIS A 172 -7.23 -1.32 1.48
C HIS A 172 -8.60 -1.53 0.82
N ARG A 173 -9.47 -0.52 0.86
CA ARG A 173 -10.79 -0.59 0.22
C ARG A 173 -10.73 -0.01 -1.20
N VAL A 174 -11.19 -0.78 -2.18
CA VAL A 174 -11.27 -0.37 -3.58
C VAL A 174 -12.63 -0.76 -4.14
N THR A 175 -13.46 0.23 -4.48
CA THR A 175 -14.74 0.09 -5.23
C THR A 175 -15.54 -1.20 -4.93
N GLY A 176 -16.07 -1.35 -3.73
CA GLY A 176 -16.91 -2.50 -3.35
C GLY A 176 -16.15 -3.79 -3.03
N SER A 177 -14.81 -3.71 -2.95
CA SER A 177 -13.94 -4.82 -2.55
C SER A 177 -12.94 -4.38 -1.50
N MET A 178 -12.48 -5.36 -0.72
CA MET A 178 -11.45 -5.20 0.29
C MET A 178 -10.22 -5.98 -0.16
N ILE A 179 -9.14 -5.27 -0.47
CA ILE A 179 -7.84 -5.84 -0.78
C ILE A 179 -7.07 -5.98 0.53
N ILE A 180 -6.47 -7.14 0.74
CA ILE A 180 -5.67 -7.43 1.93
C ILE A 180 -4.31 -7.96 1.48
N ASP A 181 -3.27 -7.24 1.86
CA ASP A 181 -1.89 -7.69 1.75
C ASP A 181 -1.49 -8.39 3.05
N PHE A 182 -0.94 -9.60 2.94
CA PHE A 182 -0.49 -10.41 4.06
C PHE A 182 1.02 -10.48 4.09
N GLU A 183 1.61 -9.92 5.15
CA GLU A 183 3.04 -9.97 5.40
C GLU A 183 3.33 -10.96 6.54
N PRO A 184 4.20 -11.97 6.33
CA PRO A 184 4.47 -12.98 7.34
C PRO A 184 5.17 -12.35 8.56
N VAL A 185 4.70 -12.72 9.75
CA VAL A 185 5.32 -12.33 11.02
C VAL A 185 6.11 -13.51 11.55
N LYS A 186 7.31 -13.28 12.10
CA LYS A 186 8.06 -14.38 12.70
C LYS A 186 7.39 -14.76 14.04
N PRO A 187 7.20 -16.06 14.35
CA PRO A 187 6.44 -16.48 15.53
C PRO A 187 6.93 -15.89 16.87
N TYR A 188 8.23 -15.67 17.01
CA TYR A 188 8.82 -15.08 18.21
C TYR A 188 8.58 -13.56 18.34
N GLU A 189 8.18 -12.89 17.26
CA GLU A 189 7.85 -11.45 17.24
C GLU A 189 6.39 -11.21 17.66
N VAL A 190 5.54 -12.24 17.62
CA VAL A 190 4.10 -12.15 17.96
C VAL A 190 3.85 -11.56 19.36
N PRO A 191 4.52 -12.01 20.44
CA PRO A 191 4.35 -11.42 21.77
C PRO A 191 4.86 -9.97 21.86
N MET A 192 5.74 -9.57 20.93
CA MET A 192 6.41 -8.28 20.92
C MET A 192 5.77 -7.28 19.92
N THR A 193 4.72 -7.67 19.19
CA THR A 193 4.10 -6.83 18.15
C THR A 193 3.64 -5.46 18.67
N ALA A 194 2.93 -5.42 19.80
CA ALA A 194 2.49 -4.16 20.40
C ALA A 194 3.64 -3.32 20.95
N ALA A 195 4.64 -3.95 21.59
CA ALA A 195 5.80 -3.27 22.14
C ALA A 195 6.71 -2.72 21.03
N GLY A 196 6.97 -3.50 19.98
CA GLY A 196 7.74 -3.10 18.80
C GLY A 196 7.08 -1.96 18.05
N ALA A 197 5.78 -2.04 17.79
CA ALA A 197 5.02 -0.95 17.18
C ALA A 197 5.13 0.35 18.00
N LEU A 198 4.96 0.27 19.32
CA LEU A 198 5.07 1.43 20.20
C LEU A 198 6.47 2.05 20.20
N GLN A 199 7.53 1.22 20.16
CA GLN A 199 8.91 1.71 20.03
C GLN A 199 9.12 2.42 18.69
N SER A 200 8.66 1.83 17.58
CA SER A 200 8.74 2.45 16.25
C SER A 200 8.03 3.81 16.22
N TYR A 201 6.83 3.92 16.80
CA TYR A 201 6.12 5.20 16.93
C TYR A 201 6.85 6.20 17.83
N LYS A 202 7.42 5.75 18.94
CA LYS A 202 8.19 6.62 19.85
C LYS A 202 9.42 7.21 19.14
N LEU A 203 10.14 6.38 18.38
CA LEU A 203 11.26 6.83 17.56
C LEU A 203 10.76 7.80 16.48
N ALA A 204 9.67 7.46 15.75
CA ALA A 204 8.99 8.35 14.79
C ALA A 204 8.74 9.75 15.38
N ALA A 205 8.07 9.82 16.52
CA ALA A 205 7.79 11.06 17.23
C ALA A 205 9.08 11.84 17.58
N LYS A 206 10.13 11.16 18.04
CA LYS A 206 11.42 11.79 18.36
C LYS A 206 12.09 12.43 17.13
N ALA A 207 12.01 11.82 15.94
CA ALA A 207 12.51 12.47 14.71
C ALA A 207 11.70 13.71 14.38
N ILE A 208 10.37 13.59 14.44
CA ILE A 208 9.47 14.69 14.10
C ILE A 208 9.80 15.88 14.99
N THR A 209 9.98 15.67 16.30
CA THR A 209 10.42 16.71 17.23
C THR A 209 11.77 17.31 16.85
N ARG A 210 12.76 16.49 16.46
CA ARG A 210 14.08 16.99 16.01
C ARG A 210 13.98 17.82 14.73
N LEU A 211 13.14 17.42 13.78
CA LEU A 211 12.89 18.18 12.54
C LEU A 211 12.16 19.49 12.83
N GLN A 212 11.18 19.49 13.74
CA GLN A 212 10.45 20.67 14.18
C GLN A 212 11.33 21.68 14.93
N SER A 213 12.39 21.22 15.61
CA SER A 213 13.30 22.10 16.34
C SER A 213 14.42 22.68 15.46
N LEU A 214 14.47 22.37 14.16
CA LEU A 214 15.46 22.96 13.26
C LEU A 214 15.15 24.44 13.00
N PRO A 215 16.18 25.31 12.95
CA PRO A 215 16.00 26.68 12.51
C PRO A 215 15.53 26.70 11.05
N SER A 216 14.54 27.54 10.76
CA SER A 216 14.04 27.73 9.40
C SER A 216 15.09 28.37 8.48
N GLY A 217 14.94 28.17 7.16
CA GLY A 217 15.74 28.85 6.15
C GLY A 217 16.87 28.04 5.52
N SER A 218 17.05 26.77 5.89
CA SER A 218 18.01 25.87 5.23
C SER A 218 17.35 24.55 4.81
N MET A 219 17.14 24.38 3.50
CA MET A 219 16.65 23.13 2.92
C MET A 219 17.68 22.01 3.05
N GLU A 220 18.95 22.31 2.83
CA GLU A 220 20.07 21.36 2.96
C GLU A 220 20.08 20.71 4.35
N ARG A 221 20.06 21.52 5.42
CA ARG A 221 20.04 21.02 6.79
C ARG A 221 18.79 20.19 7.11
N LEU A 222 17.64 20.56 6.54
CA LEU A 222 16.40 19.78 6.68
C LEU A 222 16.55 18.41 6.02
N CYS A 223 17.05 18.37 4.78
CA CYS A 223 17.29 17.14 4.04
C CYS A 223 18.32 16.24 4.76
N ASP A 224 19.45 16.80 5.21
CA ASP A 224 20.48 16.05 5.92
C ASP A 224 19.94 15.42 7.21
N THR A 225 19.19 16.20 7.99
CA THR A 225 18.60 15.71 9.24
C THR A 225 17.55 14.63 8.95
N MET A 226 16.75 14.79 7.90
CA MET A 226 15.75 13.80 7.50
C MET A 226 16.42 12.48 7.09
N VAL A 227 17.46 12.53 6.26
CA VAL A 227 18.20 11.34 5.82
C VAL A 227 18.84 10.63 7.01
N GLN A 228 19.46 11.37 7.93
CA GLN A 228 20.03 10.79 9.16
C GLN A 228 18.96 10.07 10.00
N GLU A 229 17.81 10.71 10.23
CA GLU A 229 16.74 10.11 11.02
C GLU A 229 16.16 8.87 10.35
N VAL A 230 15.97 8.86 9.03
CA VAL A 230 15.49 7.68 8.30
C VAL A 230 16.53 6.56 8.29
N PHE A 231 17.79 6.86 8.00
CA PHE A 231 18.88 5.88 7.92
C PHE A 231 19.06 5.10 9.23
N VAL A 232 19.04 5.80 10.36
CA VAL A 232 19.14 5.18 11.70
C VAL A 232 17.98 4.22 11.97
N ARG A 233 16.87 4.31 11.24
CA ARG A 233 15.66 3.52 11.52
C ARG A 233 15.45 2.38 10.55
N THR A 234 15.85 2.54 9.30
CA THR A 234 15.67 1.49 8.28
C THR A 234 16.78 0.44 8.30
N ASN A 235 17.95 0.74 8.89
CA ASN A 235 19.08 -0.20 9.00
C ASN A 235 19.22 -0.86 10.38
N LEU A 236 18.26 -0.66 11.28
CA LEU A 236 18.31 -1.18 12.67
C LEU A 236 17.31 -2.32 12.93
N PHE A 237 16.73 -2.90 11.87
CA PHE A 237 15.87 -4.10 11.90
C PHE A 237 16.40 -5.19 10.97
#